data_AF-A0A661ZB64-F1
#
_entry.id   AF-A0A661ZB64-F1
#
_cell.length_a   1.000
_cell.length_b   1.000
_cell.length_c   1.000
_cell.angle_alpha   90.00
_cell.angle_beta   90.00
_cell.angle_gamma   90.00
#
_symmetry.space_group_name_H-M   'P 1'
#
loop_
_entity.id
_entity.type
_entity.pdbx_description
1 polymer ?
#
loop_
_entity_poly.entity_id
_entity_poly.type
_entity_poly.pdbx_seq_one_letter_code
_entity_poly.pdbx_strand_id
1 'polypeptide(L)'
;ADADIFLFVVEVGEKKMNERIIRKINESGIAVIVVINKIDLSDQETVEEKIKFWSGIFKNCEVIPVSALHKFNTAKVIQRITDMLPENPPYYPKDELTDKTMRFFISEIIREKILIHFKQEVPYSVEVVIESYKETEKLIKIGGILYVSRESQRMIVIGKGGAAIKRVGTEARKDIEAFVGKQVYLDLSVKVSKDWRENEQQLKRFGYDD
;
A
#
# COMPACT_ATOMS: atom_id res chain seq x y z
N ALA A 1 -3.87 19.19 10.09
CA ALA A 1 -3.23 17.88 9.88
C ALA A 1 -3.06 17.31 11.27
N ASP A 2 -3.76 16.22 11.56
CA ASP A 2 -3.89 15.66 12.91
C ASP A 2 -2.82 14.61 13.20
N ALA A 3 -1.71 14.65 12.45
CA ALA A 3 -0.61 13.71 12.60
C ALA A 3 0.35 14.20 13.69
N ASP A 4 0.75 13.31 14.60
CA ASP A 4 1.77 13.61 15.62
C ASP A 4 3.20 13.62 15.04
N ILE A 5 3.45 12.79 14.03
CA ILE A 5 4.77 12.59 13.40
C ILE A 5 4.60 12.30 11.91
N PHE A 6 5.47 12.87 11.07
CA PHE A 6 5.60 12.46 9.67
C PHE A 6 6.72 11.45 9.48
N LEU A 7 6.42 10.32 8.81
CA LEU A 7 7.43 9.38 8.34
C LEU A 7 7.70 9.62 6.85
N PHE A 8 8.84 10.22 6.52
CA PHE A 8 9.21 10.54 5.14
C PHE A 8 10.20 9.51 4.60
N VAL A 9 9.71 8.55 3.82
CA VAL A 9 10.54 7.45 3.29
C VAL A 9 11.09 7.82 1.92
N VAL A 10 12.41 7.67 1.77
CA VAL A 10 13.13 7.92 0.53
C VAL A 10 14.09 6.76 0.25
N GLU A 11 14.39 6.54 -1.02
CA GLU A 11 15.46 5.60 -1.39
C GLU A 11 16.81 6.34 -1.37
N VAL A 12 17.89 5.65 -1.02
CA VAL A 12 19.25 6.24 -1.00
C VAL A 12 19.64 6.89 -2.34
N GLY A 13 19.19 6.30 -3.46
CA GLY A 13 19.43 6.83 -4.81
C GLY A 13 18.47 7.95 -5.25
N GLU A 14 17.44 8.27 -4.46
CA GLU A 14 16.42 9.25 -4.83
C GLU A 14 17.02 10.65 -4.92
N LYS A 15 16.72 11.33 -6.02
CA LYS A 15 17.17 12.71 -6.29
C LYS A 15 15.99 13.67 -6.44
N LYS A 16 14.78 13.13 -6.61
CA LYS A 16 13.58 13.95 -6.81
C LYS A 16 13.04 14.40 -5.47
N MET A 17 12.79 15.70 -5.41
CA MET A 17 12.27 16.38 -4.25
C MET A 17 10.94 17.02 -4.63
N ASN A 18 9.86 16.64 -3.95
CA ASN A 18 8.59 17.33 -4.13
C ASN A 18 8.56 18.55 -3.19
N GLU A 19 9.04 19.69 -3.71
CA GLU A 19 9.14 20.94 -2.96
C GLU A 19 7.82 21.37 -2.31
N ARG A 20 6.69 21.08 -2.97
CA ARG A 20 5.35 21.42 -2.45
C ARG A 20 5.03 20.61 -1.19
N ILE A 21 5.39 19.32 -1.16
CA ILE A 21 5.18 18.45 0.01
C ILE A 21 6.08 18.90 1.16
N ILE A 22 7.35 19.13 0.89
CA ILE A 22 8.32 19.57 1.90
C ILE A 22 7.92 20.90 2.52
N ARG A 23 7.48 21.85 1.70
CA ARG A 23 6.98 23.14 2.17
C ARG A 23 5.82 22.96 3.15
N LYS A 24 4.82 22.16 2.78
CA LYS A 24 3.67 21.87 3.64
C LYS A 24 4.07 21.20 4.96
N ILE A 25 5.00 20.24 4.92
CA ILE A 25 5.51 19.56 6.13
C ILE A 25 6.23 20.58 7.02
N ASN A 26 7.12 21.40 6.45
CA ASN A 26 7.83 22.44 7.21
C ASN A 26 6.90 23.52 7.79
N GLU A 27 5.81 23.87 7.09
CA GLU A 27 4.79 24.81 7.56
C GLU A 27 3.94 24.22 8.70
N SER A 28 3.78 22.89 8.75
CA SER A 28 3.02 22.22 9.81
C SER A 28 3.69 22.25 11.19
N GLY A 29 5.02 22.38 11.23
CA GLY A 29 5.81 22.32 12.48
C GLY A 29 5.92 20.93 13.13
N ILE A 30 5.20 19.94 12.60
CA ILE A 30 5.20 18.55 13.08
C ILE A 30 6.58 17.92 12.82
N ALA A 31 7.02 17.07 13.75
CA ALA A 31 8.32 16.41 13.65
C ALA A 31 8.35 15.38 12.52
N VAL A 32 9.51 15.23 11.87
CA VAL A 32 9.69 14.37 10.70
C VAL A 32 10.78 13.34 10.96
N ILE A 33 10.48 12.06 10.77
CA ILE A 33 11.49 11.01 10.69
C ILE A 33 11.73 10.73 9.22
N VAL A 34 12.91 11.08 8.71
CA VAL A 34 13.33 10.76 7.34
C VAL A 34 13.97 9.38 7.35
N VAL A 35 13.35 8.43 6.66
CA VAL A 35 13.86 7.06 6.54
C VAL A 35 14.53 6.89 5.19
N ILE A 36 15.86 6.80 5.18
CA ILE A 36 16.63 6.52 3.95
C ILE A 36 16.71 5.00 3.80
N ASN A 37 15.84 4.43 2.97
CA ASN A 37 15.75 2.99 2.73
C ASN A 37 16.68 2.53 1.60
N LYS A 38 16.91 1.21 1.54
CA LYS A 38 17.74 0.50 0.56
C LYS A 38 19.23 0.85 0.62
N ILE A 39 19.76 1.15 1.82
CA ILE A 39 21.19 1.47 1.97
C ILE A 39 22.10 0.28 1.60
N ASP A 40 21.57 -0.93 1.57
CA ASP A 40 22.25 -2.13 1.06
C ASP A 40 22.64 -2.06 -0.42
N LEU A 41 22.05 -1.12 -1.18
CA LEU A 41 22.37 -0.87 -2.58
C LEU A 41 23.34 0.30 -2.77
N SER A 42 23.99 0.80 -1.72
CA SER A 42 24.89 1.95 -1.78
C SER A 42 26.08 1.81 -0.84
N ASP A 43 27.09 2.66 -1.03
CA ASP A 43 28.25 2.73 -0.15
C ASP A 43 28.02 3.71 1.02
N GLN A 44 28.93 3.64 2.00
CA GLN A 44 28.88 4.45 3.22
C GLN A 44 28.93 5.95 2.91
N GLU A 45 29.76 6.35 1.95
CA GLU A 45 29.93 7.77 1.57
C GLU A 45 28.62 8.35 1.03
N THR A 46 27.97 7.64 0.11
CA THR A 46 26.66 8.03 -0.44
C THR A 46 25.59 8.13 0.65
N VAL A 47 25.57 7.19 1.59
CA VAL A 47 24.60 7.21 2.70
C VAL A 47 24.83 8.44 3.59
N GLU A 48 26.08 8.75 3.93
CA GLU A 48 26.43 9.93 4.74
C GLU A 48 26.09 11.25 4.05
N GLU A 49 26.36 11.35 2.75
CA GLU A 49 25.93 12.49 1.94
C GLU A 49 24.41 12.68 1.99
N LYS A 50 23.65 11.59 1.86
CA LYS A 50 22.19 11.63 1.90
C LYS A 50 21.66 12.00 3.27
N ILE A 51 22.29 11.52 4.35
CA ILE A 51 21.95 11.93 5.71
C ILE A 51 22.09 13.45 5.86
N LYS A 52 23.23 14.01 5.42
CA LYS A 52 23.47 15.47 5.47
C LYS A 52 22.46 16.24 4.62
N PHE A 53 22.21 15.76 3.40
CA PHE A 53 21.24 16.38 2.49
C PHE A 53 19.85 16.46 3.10
N TRP A 54 19.31 15.34 3.59
CA TRP A 54 17.95 15.30 4.15
C TRP A 54 17.83 16.01 5.50
N SER A 55 18.89 16.05 6.29
CA SER A 55 18.93 16.81 7.55
C SER A 55 18.80 18.32 7.33
N GLY A 56 19.22 18.82 6.15
CA GLY A 56 19.13 20.25 5.82
C GLY A 56 17.79 20.71 5.22
N ILE A 57 16.90 19.78 4.87
CA ILE A 57 15.66 20.08 4.12
C ILE A 57 14.48 20.36 5.05
N PHE A 58 14.39 19.60 6.14
CA PHE A 58 13.30 19.71 7.11
C PHE A 58 13.78 20.45 8.36
N LYS A 59 12.93 21.31 8.92
CA LYS A 59 13.29 22.14 10.08
C LYS A 59 13.35 21.34 11.39
N ASN A 60 12.52 20.30 11.50
CA ASN A 60 12.38 19.48 12.69
C ASN A 60 12.42 18.01 12.27
N CYS A 61 13.62 17.49 11.97
CA CYS A 61 13.76 16.12 11.51
C CYS A 61 14.87 15.31 12.19
N GLU A 62 14.65 14.00 12.20
CA GLU A 62 15.66 12.99 12.49
C GLU A 62 15.82 12.10 11.25
N VAL A 63 17.07 11.83 10.83
CA VAL A 63 17.34 11.00 9.66
C VAL A 63 17.86 9.62 10.09
N ILE A 64 17.20 8.57 9.63
CA ILE A 64 17.51 7.18 9.99
C ILE A 64 17.77 6.36 8.71
N PRO A 65 19.02 5.94 8.43
CA PRO A 65 19.31 5.05 7.32
C PRO A 65 18.91 3.61 7.66
N VAL A 66 18.21 2.93 6.76
CA VAL A 66 17.71 1.56 6.96
C VAL A 66 17.90 0.68 5.72
N SER A 67 17.97 -0.62 5.95
CA SER A 67 17.64 -1.61 4.92
C SER A 67 16.42 -2.38 5.39
N ALA A 68 15.25 -2.04 4.85
CA ALA A 68 14.01 -2.73 5.18
C ALA A 68 14.06 -4.21 4.78
N LEU A 69 14.71 -4.52 3.65
CA LEU A 69 14.88 -5.89 3.16
C LEU A 69 15.68 -6.75 4.14
N HIS A 70 16.75 -6.20 4.72
CA HIS A 70 17.62 -6.91 5.66
C HIS A 70 17.29 -6.62 7.13
N LYS A 71 16.18 -5.93 7.42
CA LYS A 71 15.77 -5.49 8.76
C LYS A 71 16.84 -4.68 9.50
N PHE A 72 17.74 -4.02 8.78
CA PHE A 72 18.78 -3.20 9.37
C PHE A 72 18.19 -1.87 9.84
N ASN A 73 18.40 -1.56 11.13
CA ASN A 73 18.04 -0.28 11.77
C ASN A 73 16.54 0.07 11.74
N THR A 74 15.66 -0.85 11.33
CA THR A 74 14.20 -0.65 11.32
C THR A 74 13.62 -0.58 12.75
N ALA A 75 14.20 -1.31 13.70
CA ALA A 75 13.80 -1.25 15.11
C ALA A 75 14.01 0.15 15.71
N LYS A 76 15.08 0.85 15.29
CA LYS A 76 15.33 2.23 15.71
C LYS A 76 14.23 3.16 15.22
N VAL A 77 13.74 3.00 13.99
CA VAL A 77 12.62 3.80 13.47
C VAL A 77 11.39 3.63 14.37
N ILE A 78 11.02 2.40 14.71
CA ILE A 78 9.89 2.12 15.59
C ILE A 78 10.08 2.76 16.97
N GLN A 79 11.27 2.59 17.56
CA GLN A 79 11.59 3.18 18.87
C GLN A 79 11.43 4.72 18.84
N ARG A 80 11.98 5.39 17.81
CA ARG A 80 11.89 6.85 17.70
C ARG A 80 10.46 7.34 17.48
N ILE A 81 9.66 6.60 16.72
CA ILE A 81 8.22 6.87 16.62
C ILE A 81 7.58 6.78 18.02
N THR A 82 7.84 5.71 18.77
CA THR A 82 7.28 5.54 20.13
C THR A 82 7.72 6.65 21.08
N ASP A 83 8.99 7.07 21.06
CA ASP A 83 9.52 8.12 21.93
C ASP A 83 8.91 9.50 21.66
N MET A 84 8.43 9.73 20.43
CA MET A 84 7.91 11.03 19.98
C MET A 84 6.39 11.12 20.03
N LEU A 85 5.69 9.98 20.16
CA LEU A 85 4.23 9.96 20.26
C LEU A 85 3.78 10.47 21.64
N PRO A 86 2.72 11.29 21.71
CA PRO A 86 2.13 11.70 22.97
C PRO A 86 1.47 10.52 23.70
N GLU A 87 1.52 10.53 25.02
CA GLU A 87 0.74 9.59 25.83
C GLU A 87 -0.75 9.87 25.68
N ASN A 88 -1.50 8.86 25.25
CA ASN A 88 -2.95 8.94 25.08
C ASN A 88 -3.60 7.60 25.47
N PRO A 89 -4.89 7.59 25.84
CA PRO A 89 -5.63 6.35 26.01
C PRO A 89 -5.68 5.58 24.68
N PRO A 90 -5.78 4.23 24.71
CA PRO A 90 -6.01 3.45 23.50
C PRO A 90 -7.30 3.91 22.81
N TYR A 91 -7.17 4.43 21.58
CA TYR A 91 -8.32 4.81 20.76
C TYR A 91 -9.02 3.60 20.12
N TYR A 92 -8.31 2.48 20.00
CA TYR A 92 -8.81 1.22 19.46
C TYR A 92 -8.57 0.07 20.47
N PRO A 93 -9.43 -0.95 20.51
CA PRO A 93 -9.21 -2.18 21.26
C PRO A 93 -7.88 -2.85 20.91
N LYS A 94 -7.20 -3.48 21.88
CA LYS A 94 -5.87 -4.10 21.68
C LYS A 94 -5.91 -5.33 20.76
N ASP A 95 -7.08 -5.93 20.63
CA ASP A 95 -7.41 -7.08 19.80
C ASP A 95 -7.89 -6.69 18.39
N GLU A 96 -8.17 -5.41 18.16
CA GLU A 96 -8.51 -4.89 16.84
C GLU A 96 -7.22 -4.54 16.08
N LEU A 97 -6.78 -5.46 15.21
CA LEU A 97 -5.60 -5.23 14.35
C LEU A 97 -5.84 -4.10 13.34
N THR A 98 -7.09 -3.77 13.04
CA THR A 98 -7.51 -2.85 11.97
C THR A 98 -9.02 -2.60 12.00
N ASP A 99 -9.44 -1.40 11.61
CA ASP A 99 -10.83 -0.99 11.38
C ASP A 99 -11.40 -1.50 10.03
N LYS A 100 -10.57 -2.16 9.21
CA LYS A 100 -10.92 -2.54 7.84
C LYS A 100 -11.72 -3.83 7.78
N THR A 101 -12.74 -3.84 6.92
CA THR A 101 -13.61 -5.02 6.74
C THR A 101 -12.87 -6.20 6.09
N MET A 102 -13.36 -7.44 6.28
CA MET A 102 -12.83 -8.64 5.59
C MET A 102 -12.72 -8.46 4.06
N ARG A 103 -13.65 -7.71 3.46
CA ARG A 103 -13.64 -7.41 2.03
C ARG A 103 -12.41 -6.61 1.61
N PHE A 104 -11.92 -5.71 2.46
CA PHE A 104 -10.71 -4.94 2.23
C PHE A 104 -9.48 -5.85 2.19
N PHE A 105 -9.31 -6.75 3.17
CA PHE A 105 -8.17 -7.68 3.13
C PHE A 105 -8.16 -8.56 1.90
N ILE A 106 -9.35 -9.06 1.53
CA ILE A 106 -9.50 -9.87 0.32
C ILE A 106 -9.16 -9.06 -0.93
N SER A 107 -9.59 -7.79 -1.03
CA SER A 107 -9.24 -6.94 -2.16
C SER A 107 -7.74 -6.63 -2.20
N GLU A 108 -7.09 -6.37 -1.06
CA GLU A 108 -5.64 -6.18 -0.98
C GLU A 108 -4.86 -7.44 -1.40
N ILE A 109 -5.26 -8.63 -0.95
CA ILE A 109 -4.60 -9.89 -1.35
C ILE A 109 -4.68 -10.08 -2.88
N ILE A 110 -5.83 -9.77 -3.49
CA ILE A 110 -5.98 -9.82 -4.95
C ILE A 110 -5.13 -8.73 -5.63
N ARG A 111 -5.12 -7.51 -5.09
CA ARG A 111 -4.35 -6.38 -5.60
C ARG A 111 -2.85 -6.65 -5.56
N GLU A 112 -2.35 -7.33 -4.54
CA GLU A 112 -0.97 -7.80 -4.46
C GLU A 112 -0.60 -8.69 -5.65
N LYS A 113 -1.46 -9.66 -6.01
CA LYS A 113 -1.20 -10.54 -7.18
C LYS A 113 -1.26 -9.77 -8.49
N ILE A 114 -2.12 -8.76 -8.60
CA ILE A 114 -2.13 -7.85 -9.74
C ILE A 114 -0.79 -7.09 -9.83
N LEU A 115 -0.27 -6.58 -8.72
CA LEU A 115 1.03 -5.89 -8.66
C LEU A 115 2.20 -6.80 -9.05
N ILE A 116 2.16 -8.08 -8.68
CA ILE A 116 3.21 -9.05 -9.01
C ILE A 116 3.20 -9.44 -10.49
N HIS A 117 2.01 -9.68 -11.07
CA HIS A 117 1.90 -10.30 -12.40
C HIS A 117 1.79 -9.33 -13.57
N PHE A 118 1.35 -8.10 -13.33
CA PHE A 118 1.23 -7.09 -14.39
C PHE A 118 2.37 -6.07 -14.30
N LYS A 119 2.63 -5.37 -15.40
CA LYS A 119 3.72 -4.38 -15.53
C LYS A 119 3.18 -3.07 -16.09
N GLN A 120 4.05 -2.06 -16.16
CA GLN A 120 3.74 -0.73 -16.69
C GLN A 120 2.58 -0.09 -15.93
N GLU A 121 1.63 0.56 -16.61
CA GLU A 121 0.51 1.25 -15.96
C GLU A 121 -0.63 0.33 -15.51
N VAL A 122 -0.65 -0.92 -15.96
CA VAL A 122 -1.78 -1.84 -15.72
C VAL A 122 -2.02 -2.10 -14.23
N PRO A 123 -1.01 -2.51 -13.42
CA PRO A 123 -1.24 -2.79 -12.00
C PRO A 123 -1.85 -1.61 -11.25
N TYR A 124 -1.41 -0.41 -11.61
CA TYR A 124 -1.89 0.80 -11.00
C TYR A 124 -3.28 1.18 -11.49
N SER A 125 -3.75 0.70 -12.64
CA SER A 125 -5.05 1.09 -13.23
C SER A 125 -6.18 0.10 -12.95
N VAL A 126 -5.98 -0.86 -12.04
CA VAL A 126 -7.01 -1.82 -11.64
C VAL A 126 -7.53 -1.49 -10.25
N GLU A 127 -8.85 -1.45 -10.10
CA GLU A 127 -9.50 -1.41 -8.80
C GLU A 127 -10.22 -2.73 -8.49
N VAL A 128 -10.06 -3.23 -7.26
CA VAL A 128 -10.57 -4.54 -6.83
C VAL A 128 -11.75 -4.36 -5.90
N VAL A 129 -12.95 -4.70 -6.38
CA VAL A 129 -14.18 -4.58 -5.60
C VAL A 129 -14.75 -5.96 -5.29
N ILE A 130 -15.00 -6.23 -4.00
CA ILE A 130 -15.68 -7.46 -3.57
C ILE A 130 -17.19 -7.23 -3.58
N GLU A 131 -17.88 -7.74 -4.61
CA GLU A 131 -19.33 -7.59 -4.76
C GLU A 131 -20.11 -8.57 -3.89
N SER A 132 -19.58 -9.77 -3.63
CA SER A 132 -20.25 -10.74 -2.79
C SER A 132 -19.28 -11.52 -1.90
N TYR A 133 -19.74 -11.75 -0.68
CA TYR A 133 -19.07 -12.60 0.31
C TYR A 133 -20.17 -13.42 0.98
N LYS A 134 -20.21 -14.72 0.67
CA LYS A 134 -21.21 -15.65 1.22
C LYS A 134 -20.47 -16.78 1.92
N GLU A 135 -20.58 -16.79 3.24
CA GLU A 135 -19.96 -17.81 4.07
C GLU A 135 -20.96 -18.90 4.44
N THR A 136 -20.49 -20.14 4.36
CA THR A 136 -21.16 -21.33 4.89
C THR A 136 -20.21 -22.03 5.87
N GLU A 137 -20.66 -23.08 6.53
CA GLU A 137 -19.80 -23.86 7.45
C GLU A 137 -18.54 -24.41 6.76
N LYS A 138 -18.64 -24.82 5.49
CA LYS A 138 -17.55 -25.51 4.78
C LYS A 138 -16.81 -24.64 3.76
N LEU A 139 -17.46 -23.61 3.21
CA LEU A 139 -16.96 -22.87 2.06
C LEU A 139 -17.32 -21.39 2.16
N ILE A 140 -16.38 -20.52 1.80
CA ILE A 140 -16.63 -19.10 1.53
C ILE A 140 -16.67 -18.89 0.03
N LYS A 141 -17.76 -18.33 -0.49
CA LYS A 141 -17.88 -17.92 -1.90
C LYS A 141 -17.68 -16.42 -2.00
N ILE A 142 -16.70 -16.01 -2.80
CA ILE A 142 -16.30 -14.63 -3.00
C ILE A 142 -16.46 -14.29 -4.48
N GLY A 143 -17.21 -13.23 -4.77
CA GLY A 143 -17.29 -12.64 -6.10
C GLY A 143 -16.59 -11.28 -6.12
N GLY A 144 -15.56 -11.15 -6.95
CA GLY A 144 -14.76 -9.95 -7.13
C GLY A 144 -14.82 -9.39 -8.54
N ILE A 145 -14.74 -8.06 -8.65
CA ILE A 145 -14.61 -7.35 -9.92
C ILE A 145 -13.30 -6.58 -9.96
N LEU A 146 -12.58 -6.76 -11.05
CA LEU A 146 -11.42 -5.98 -11.45
C LEU A 146 -11.89 -4.89 -12.41
N TYR A 147 -11.99 -3.67 -11.91
CA TYR A 147 -12.32 -2.50 -12.73
C TYR A 147 -11.07 -1.93 -13.39
N VAL A 148 -11.13 -1.77 -14.71
CA VAL A 148 -10.04 -1.14 -15.48
C VAL A 148 -10.57 0.05 -16.26
N SER A 149 -9.69 0.99 -16.60
CA SER A 149 -10.09 2.22 -17.29
C SER A 149 -10.30 2.03 -18.80
N ARG A 150 -9.61 1.06 -19.43
CA ARG A 150 -9.61 0.88 -20.90
C ARG A 150 -9.81 -0.58 -21.31
N GLU A 151 -10.41 -0.81 -22.48
CA GLU A 151 -10.60 -2.17 -23.03
C GLU A 151 -9.28 -2.88 -23.30
N SER A 152 -8.24 -2.17 -23.72
CA SER A 152 -6.89 -2.73 -23.88
C SER A 152 -6.37 -3.33 -22.57
N GLN A 153 -6.58 -2.64 -21.45
CA GLN A 153 -6.20 -3.13 -20.12
C GLN A 153 -7.03 -4.36 -19.73
N ARG A 154 -8.33 -4.38 -20.04
CA ARG A 154 -9.18 -5.55 -19.81
C ARG A 154 -8.62 -6.79 -20.50
N MET A 155 -8.21 -6.66 -21.76
CA MET A 155 -7.61 -7.77 -22.51
C MET A 155 -6.28 -8.24 -21.91
N ILE A 156 -5.47 -7.32 -21.38
CA ILE A 156 -4.22 -7.67 -20.66
C ILE A 156 -4.52 -8.43 -19.36
N VAL A 157 -5.47 -7.94 -18.56
CA VAL A 157 -5.84 -8.55 -17.26
C VAL A 157 -6.44 -9.94 -17.46
N ILE A 158 -7.27 -10.14 -18.48
CA ILE A 158 -7.80 -11.46 -18.82
C ILE A 158 -6.67 -12.36 -19.35
N GLY A 159 -5.84 -11.84 -20.25
CA GLY A 159 -4.77 -12.59 -20.93
C GLY A 159 -5.31 -13.61 -21.93
N LYS A 160 -4.41 -14.21 -22.72
CA LYS A 160 -4.78 -15.19 -23.76
C LYS A 160 -5.54 -16.37 -23.14
N GLY A 161 -6.79 -16.57 -23.55
CA GLY A 161 -7.64 -17.65 -23.03
C GLY A 161 -7.96 -17.57 -21.53
N GLY A 162 -7.88 -16.36 -20.92
CA GLY A 162 -8.10 -16.19 -19.48
C GLY A 162 -6.92 -16.61 -18.60
N ALA A 163 -5.74 -16.88 -19.18
CA ALA A 163 -4.60 -17.40 -18.44
C ALA A 163 -4.07 -16.45 -17.35
N ALA A 164 -4.12 -15.14 -17.58
CA ALA A 164 -3.58 -14.16 -16.64
C ALA A 164 -4.50 -14.01 -15.41
N ILE A 165 -5.80 -13.77 -15.64
CA ILE A 165 -6.78 -13.70 -14.55
C ILE A 165 -6.89 -15.02 -13.77
N LYS A 166 -6.78 -16.16 -14.45
CA LYS A 166 -6.78 -17.47 -13.78
C LYS A 166 -5.58 -17.62 -12.83
N ARG A 167 -4.40 -17.14 -13.24
CA ARG A 167 -3.21 -17.15 -12.39
C ARG A 167 -3.41 -16.29 -11.15
N VAL A 168 -3.84 -15.03 -11.34
CA VAL A 168 -4.16 -14.08 -10.25
C VAL A 168 -5.17 -14.70 -9.28
N GLY A 169 -6.29 -15.20 -9.78
CA GLY A 169 -7.33 -15.82 -8.95
C GLY A 169 -6.85 -17.07 -8.23
N THR A 170 -6.01 -17.90 -8.86
CA THR A 170 -5.49 -19.12 -8.23
C THR A 170 -4.55 -18.81 -7.06
N GLU A 171 -3.65 -17.84 -7.24
CA GLU A 171 -2.71 -17.44 -6.19
C GLU A 171 -3.42 -16.67 -5.08
N ALA A 172 -4.26 -15.69 -5.42
CA ALA A 172 -5.03 -14.94 -4.43
C ALA A 172 -5.93 -15.85 -3.60
N ARG A 173 -6.59 -16.85 -4.21
CA ARG A 173 -7.43 -17.81 -3.47
C ARG A 173 -6.64 -18.57 -2.40
N LYS A 174 -5.42 -19.02 -2.70
CA LYS A 174 -4.59 -19.75 -1.71
C LYS A 174 -4.24 -18.87 -0.51
N ASP A 175 -3.90 -17.62 -0.77
CA ASP A 175 -3.54 -16.66 0.28
C ASP A 175 -4.76 -16.26 1.11
N ILE A 176 -5.93 -16.10 0.47
CA ILE A 176 -7.19 -15.89 1.18
C ILE A 176 -7.55 -17.11 2.02
N GLU A 177 -7.40 -18.34 1.51
CA GLU A 177 -7.65 -19.57 2.30
C GLU A 177 -6.77 -19.65 3.54
N ALA A 178 -5.48 -19.32 3.40
CA ALA A 178 -4.55 -19.23 4.52
C ALA A 178 -4.95 -18.13 5.51
N PHE A 179 -5.41 -16.98 5.02
CA PHE A 179 -5.85 -15.86 5.83
C PHE A 179 -7.14 -16.15 6.62
N VAL A 180 -8.13 -16.78 5.99
CA VAL A 180 -9.45 -17.04 6.60
C VAL A 180 -9.57 -18.41 7.28
N GLY A 181 -8.61 -19.32 7.06
CA GLY A 181 -8.60 -20.66 7.65
C GLY A 181 -9.72 -21.59 7.15
N LYS A 182 -10.33 -21.29 5.99
CA LYS A 182 -11.44 -22.06 5.40
C LYS A 182 -11.28 -22.14 3.89
N GLN A 183 -11.86 -23.17 3.26
CA GLN A 183 -11.89 -23.27 1.80
C GLN A 183 -12.62 -22.10 1.16
N VAL A 184 -12.10 -21.64 0.02
CA VAL A 184 -12.61 -20.48 -0.70
C VAL A 184 -12.90 -20.85 -2.15
N TYR A 185 -14.07 -20.44 -2.62
CA TYR A 185 -14.37 -20.31 -4.04
C TYR A 185 -14.26 -18.84 -4.42
N LEU A 186 -13.27 -18.50 -5.24
CA LEU A 186 -13.04 -17.13 -5.72
C LEU A 186 -13.42 -17.04 -7.19
N ASP A 187 -14.40 -16.19 -7.50
CA ASP A 187 -14.78 -15.82 -8.85
C ASP A 187 -14.35 -14.38 -9.13
N LEU A 188 -13.61 -14.18 -10.23
CA LEU A 188 -13.10 -12.88 -10.64
C LEU A 188 -13.58 -12.56 -12.05
N SER A 189 -14.14 -11.36 -12.21
CA SER A 189 -14.51 -10.82 -13.52
C SER A 189 -13.82 -9.48 -13.77
N VAL A 190 -13.65 -9.10 -15.04
CA VAL A 190 -13.05 -7.81 -15.43
C VAL A 190 -14.09 -6.95 -16.12
N LYS A 191 -14.32 -5.75 -15.59
CA LYS A 191 -15.23 -4.76 -16.17
C LYS A 191 -14.45 -3.50 -16.53
N VAL A 192 -14.78 -2.89 -17.67
CA VAL A 192 -14.27 -1.56 -18.00
C VAL A 192 -15.17 -0.52 -17.34
N SER A 193 -14.58 0.35 -16.51
CA SER A 193 -15.22 1.58 -16.03
C SER A 193 -14.37 2.74 -16.54
N LYS A 194 -14.85 3.42 -17.59
CA LYS A 194 -14.10 4.54 -18.19
C LYS A 194 -13.93 5.65 -17.18
N ASP A 195 -12.71 6.17 -17.09
CA ASP A 195 -12.35 7.37 -16.33
C ASP A 195 -12.78 7.31 -14.85
N TRP A 196 -12.84 6.10 -14.29
CA TRP A 196 -13.31 5.90 -12.91
C TRP A 196 -12.48 6.63 -11.86
N ARG A 197 -11.21 6.88 -12.18
CA ARG A 197 -10.26 7.63 -11.35
C ARG A 197 -10.50 9.13 -11.33
N GLU A 198 -11.21 9.64 -12.34
CA GLU A 198 -11.58 11.06 -12.45
C GLU A 198 -13.04 11.27 -12.00
N ASN A 199 -13.78 10.18 -11.79
CA ASN A 199 -15.16 10.23 -11.37
C ASN A 199 -15.26 10.16 -9.84
N GLU A 200 -15.51 11.31 -9.20
CA GLU A 200 -15.66 11.41 -7.75
C GLU A 200 -16.65 10.39 -7.18
N GLN A 201 -17.81 10.17 -7.82
CA GLN A 201 -18.79 9.20 -7.33
C GLN A 201 -18.26 7.76 -7.34
N GLN A 202 -17.43 7.41 -8.33
CA GLN A 202 -16.81 6.10 -8.40
C GLN A 202 -15.67 5.98 -7.39
N LEU A 203 -14.88 7.03 -7.19
CA LEU A 203 -13.89 7.10 -6.11
C LEU A 203 -14.54 6.88 -4.74
N LYS A 204 -15.64 7.60 -4.44
CA LYS A 204 -16.43 7.40 -3.21
C LYS A 204 -16.88 5.95 -3.05
N ARG A 205 -17.45 5.40 -4.12
CA ARG A 205 -17.95 4.02 -4.14
C ARG A 205 -16.85 2.98 -3.91
N PHE A 206 -15.63 3.25 -4.36
CA PHE A 206 -14.48 2.38 -4.17
C PHE A 206 -13.74 2.63 -2.84
N GLY A 207 -14.22 3.58 -2.03
CA GLY A 207 -13.66 3.86 -0.71
C GLY A 207 -12.41 4.76 -0.75
N TYR A 208 -12.28 5.59 -1.79
CA TYR A 208 -11.23 6.62 -1.90
C TYR A 208 -11.69 7.99 -1.37
N ASP A 209 -12.66 8.03 -0.46
CA ASP A 209 -13.03 9.26 0.24
C ASP A 209 -12.08 9.46 1.43
N ASP A 210 -11.12 10.38 1.27
CA ASP A 210 -10.42 11.10 2.34
C ASP A 210 -10.25 12.58 1.93
#